data_AF-A0A532T2W9-F1
#
_entry.id   AF-A0A532T2W9-F1
#
_cell.length_a   1.000
_cell.length_b   1.000
_cell.length_c   1.000
_cell.angle_alpha   90.00
_cell.angle_beta   90.00
_cell.angle_gamma   90.00
#
_symmetry.space_group_name_H-M   'P 1'
#
loop_
_entity.id
_entity.type
_entity.pdbx_description
1 polymer ?
#
loop_
_entity_poly.entity_id
_entity_poly.type
_entity_poly.pdbx_seq_one_letter_code
_entity_poly.pdbx_strand_id
1 'polypeptide(L)'
;MKKTILSILIGLLVVCFAGIVSADGIETGIYYEVDVSFDDDVEPGDSFDVEVEVTNIYNQNGTYVDIEDINVEVVIKDIDDSGSDDLDDDDDIDDLEYNVDDSIDFEFEIPLAVDDQSYDIYVTVEGDDENNGTRYTETFNFTVNVEKKRHKLMMKEPVVNYETLKCSRTTEVSVTLWNIGTSDEDVEMTVYNTELDISEKSSFDLDAGDDEDDIKTRRSFVLDLADAAAKTYTFYVKAEYDDGDERETEPFTLKVEDCPTEEPEEEEVTIVEEPTTPVITTPAVVEEETFMDQYGAALLLGLAYLVVIIVGVVLVIRLKKR
;
A
#
# COMPACT_ATOMS: atom_id res chain seq x y z
N MET A 1 22.36 -13.71 -4.71
CA MET A 1 21.90 -12.66 -3.77
C MET A 1 20.88 -13.32 -2.87
N LYS A 2 21.22 -13.49 -1.59
CA LYS A 2 20.33 -14.11 -0.61
C LYS A 2 19.33 -13.03 -0.20
N LYS A 3 18.05 -13.24 -0.53
CA LYS A 3 16.95 -12.56 0.15
C LYS A 3 17.05 -12.97 1.62
N THR A 4 17.56 -12.08 2.46
CA THR A 4 17.48 -12.24 3.90
C THR A 4 16.01 -12.09 4.23
N ILE A 5 15.42 -13.19 4.68
CA ILE A 5 14.08 -13.22 5.27
C ILE A 5 14.17 -12.30 6.49
N LEU A 6 13.57 -11.12 6.37
CA LEU A 6 13.29 -10.24 7.50
C LEU A 6 12.47 -11.10 8.47
N SER A 7 13.01 -11.32 9.65
CA SER A 7 12.30 -12.01 10.71
C SER A 7 11.29 -11.01 11.24
N ILE A 8 10.07 -11.02 10.71
CA ILE A 8 8.91 -10.39 11.35
C ILE A 8 8.78 -11.10 12.69
N LEU A 9 9.23 -10.43 13.73
CA LEU A 9 9.20 -10.91 15.08
C LEU A 9 7.87 -10.41 15.62
N ILE A 10 6.78 -11.08 15.22
CA ILE A 10 5.42 -10.75 15.66
C ILE A 10 5.45 -10.65 17.18
N GLY A 11 5.48 -9.42 17.65
CA GLY A 11 5.37 -9.06 19.05
C GLY A 11 3.93 -9.29 19.43
N LEU A 12 3.56 -10.53 19.74
CA LEU A 12 2.22 -10.80 20.25
C LEU A 12 2.16 -10.25 21.69
N LEU A 13 1.94 -8.94 21.81
CA LEU A 13 1.69 -8.26 23.06
C LEU A 13 0.23 -8.51 23.46
N VAL A 14 -0.07 -9.72 23.94
CA VAL A 14 -1.39 -10.01 24.53
C VAL A 14 -1.47 -9.28 25.87
N VAL A 15 -2.14 -8.13 25.88
CA VAL A 15 -2.38 -7.36 27.11
C VAL A 15 -3.78 -7.68 27.65
N CYS A 16 -3.93 -8.85 28.27
CA CYS A 16 -5.17 -9.15 29.00
C CYS A 16 -5.29 -8.23 30.24
N PHE A 17 -6.07 -7.15 30.14
CA PHE A 17 -6.43 -6.33 31.29
C PHE A 17 -7.62 -6.93 32.03
N ALA A 18 -7.35 -7.81 33.00
CA ALA A 18 -8.34 -8.16 34.01
C ALA A 18 -8.50 -7.00 35.02
N GLY A 19 -9.58 -6.23 34.90
CA GLY A 19 -9.90 -5.08 35.76
C GLY A 19 -9.99 -5.40 37.26
N ILE A 20 -9.68 -4.39 38.09
CA ILE A 20 -9.65 -4.46 39.56
C ILE A 20 -11.07 -4.42 40.14
N VAL A 21 -11.44 -5.46 40.91
CA VAL A 21 -12.65 -5.49 41.74
C VAL A 21 -12.58 -4.43 42.84
N SER A 22 -13.49 -3.45 42.81
CA SER A 22 -13.70 -2.50 43.91
C SER A 22 -14.35 -3.18 45.12
N ALA A 23 -13.83 -2.91 46.33
CA ALA A 23 -14.22 -3.56 47.58
C ALA A 23 -15.62 -3.20 48.11
N ASP A 24 -16.39 -2.36 47.39
CA ASP A 24 -17.68 -1.82 47.85
C ASP A 24 -18.91 -2.55 47.26
N GLY A 25 -18.72 -3.63 46.52
CA GLY A 25 -19.83 -4.51 46.08
C GLY A 25 -20.78 -3.88 45.06
N ILE A 26 -20.34 -2.83 44.37
CA ILE A 26 -20.94 -2.34 43.13
C ILE A 26 -19.90 -2.63 42.04
N GLU A 27 -20.15 -3.66 41.24
CA GLU A 27 -19.34 -3.99 40.07
C GLU A 27 -19.59 -2.91 39.00
N THR A 28 -18.75 -1.88 38.99
CA THR A 28 -18.61 -0.94 37.87
C THR A 28 -17.20 -1.14 37.34
N GLY A 29 -17.04 -1.95 36.29
CA GLY A 29 -15.74 -2.15 35.67
C GLY A 29 -15.74 -3.25 34.62
N ILE A 30 -15.62 -2.79 33.37
CA ILE A 30 -15.24 -3.47 32.13
C ILE A 30 -16.23 -4.53 31.63
N TYR A 31 -16.88 -4.24 30.50
CA TYR A 31 -17.82 -5.12 29.81
C TYR A 31 -17.25 -5.76 28.54
N TYR A 32 -16.04 -5.37 28.17
CA TYR A 32 -15.30 -5.92 27.03
C TYR A 32 -13.89 -6.36 27.47
N GLU A 33 -13.47 -7.57 27.13
CA GLU A 33 -12.04 -7.88 27.06
C GLU A 33 -11.58 -7.48 25.66
N VAL A 34 -10.55 -6.62 25.59
CA VAL A 34 -9.97 -6.15 24.33
C VAL A 34 -8.52 -6.59 24.24
N ASP A 35 -8.23 -7.47 23.30
CA ASP A 35 -6.88 -7.87 22.95
C ASP A 35 -6.47 -7.17 21.66
N VAL A 36 -5.34 -6.46 21.71
CA VAL A 36 -4.77 -5.74 20.57
C VAL A 36 -3.41 -6.33 20.23
N SER A 37 -3.19 -6.65 18.96
CA SER A 37 -1.89 -7.13 18.48
C SER A 37 -1.40 -6.36 17.27
N PHE A 38 -0.12 -5.94 17.31
CA PHE A 38 0.57 -5.23 16.23
C PHE A 38 2.09 -5.45 16.36
N ASP A 39 2.86 -5.15 15.31
CA ASP A 39 4.33 -5.17 15.35
C ASP A 39 4.87 -3.93 16.07
N ASP A 40 5.72 -4.12 17.10
CA ASP A 40 6.13 -3.06 18.04
C ASP A 40 6.94 -1.90 17.39
N ASP A 41 7.60 -2.15 16.25
CA ASP A 41 8.48 -1.20 15.56
C ASP A 41 8.18 -1.17 14.05
N VAL A 42 7.95 0.02 13.50
CA VAL A 42 7.62 0.26 12.08
C VAL A 42 8.54 1.32 11.47
N GLU A 43 8.84 1.24 10.17
CA GLU A 43 9.60 2.29 9.45
C GLU A 43 8.64 3.22 8.68
N PRO A 44 9.05 4.45 8.30
CA PRO A 44 8.23 5.30 7.44
C PRO A 44 7.86 4.61 6.12
N GLY A 45 6.56 4.63 5.79
CA GLY A 45 6.00 3.96 4.61
C GLY A 45 5.69 2.48 4.80
N ASP A 46 5.94 1.90 5.98
CA ASP A 46 5.47 0.56 6.30
C ASP A 46 3.96 0.58 6.58
N SER A 47 3.30 -0.53 6.26
CA SER A 47 1.91 -0.79 6.67
C SER A 47 1.90 -1.73 7.88
N PHE A 48 0.97 -1.54 8.80
CA PHE A 48 0.77 -2.42 9.94
C PHE A 48 -0.71 -2.62 10.24
N ASP A 49 -1.03 -3.78 10.79
CA ASP A 49 -2.38 -4.17 11.15
C ASP A 49 -2.59 -4.02 12.66
N VAL A 50 -3.77 -3.53 13.05
CA VAL A 50 -4.26 -3.51 14.42
C VAL A 50 -5.48 -4.43 14.48
N GLU A 51 -5.27 -5.64 15.00
CA GLU A 51 -6.37 -6.58 15.28
C GLU A 51 -6.97 -6.22 16.64
N VAL A 52 -8.28 -5.97 16.69
CA VAL A 52 -9.05 -5.68 17.91
C VAL A 52 -10.06 -6.79 18.13
N GLU A 53 -9.84 -7.64 19.12
CA GLU A 53 -10.78 -8.67 19.55
C GLU A 53 -11.63 -8.14 20.70
N VAL A 54 -12.96 -8.15 20.59
CA VAL A 54 -13.89 -7.64 21.60
C VAL A 54 -14.71 -8.81 22.16
N THR A 55 -14.59 -9.08 23.46
CA THR A 55 -15.39 -10.11 24.14
C THR A 55 -16.41 -9.52 25.09
N ASN A 56 -17.71 -9.79 24.89
CA ASN A 56 -18.73 -9.38 25.84
C ASN A 56 -18.64 -10.21 27.14
N ILE A 57 -18.26 -9.59 28.25
CA ILE A 57 -18.20 -10.22 29.58
C ILE A 57 -19.29 -9.72 30.53
N TYR A 58 -20.32 -9.04 30.02
CA TYR A 58 -21.29 -8.34 30.84
C TYR A 58 -22.25 -9.28 31.58
N ASN A 59 -22.12 -9.29 32.92
CA ASN A 59 -23.01 -10.01 33.81
C ASN A 59 -23.50 -9.11 34.94
N GLN A 60 -24.77 -8.71 34.88
CA GLN A 60 -25.38 -7.89 35.93
C GLN A 60 -26.18 -8.77 36.90
N ASN A 61 -25.66 -8.99 38.11
CA ASN A 61 -26.33 -9.73 39.19
C ASN A 61 -26.81 -11.14 38.78
N GLY A 62 -26.05 -11.83 37.90
CA GLY A 62 -26.40 -13.16 37.39
C GLY A 62 -27.33 -13.14 36.16
N THR A 63 -27.55 -11.96 35.57
CA THR A 63 -28.21 -11.80 34.27
C THR A 63 -27.14 -11.53 33.23
N TYR A 64 -27.06 -12.42 32.24
CA TYR A 64 -26.23 -12.25 31.05
C TYR A 64 -26.94 -11.27 30.11
N VAL A 65 -26.20 -10.30 29.61
CA VAL A 65 -26.75 -9.23 28.78
C VAL A 65 -25.97 -9.18 27.49
N ASP A 66 -26.69 -9.17 26.39
CA ASP A 66 -26.14 -9.02 25.06
C ASP A 66 -25.93 -7.52 24.79
N ILE A 67 -24.89 -7.21 24.01
CA ILE A 67 -24.55 -5.85 23.62
C ILE A 67 -24.84 -5.71 22.13
N GLU A 68 -25.57 -4.65 21.77
CA GLU A 68 -25.91 -4.30 20.39
C GLU A 68 -25.14 -3.05 19.94
N ASP A 69 -25.13 -2.80 18.63
CA ASP A 69 -24.61 -1.57 18.00
C ASP A 69 -23.17 -1.23 18.45
N ILE A 70 -22.25 -2.18 18.28
CA ILE A 70 -20.87 -2.05 18.73
C ILE A 70 -20.02 -1.33 17.68
N ASN A 71 -19.45 -0.19 18.05
CA ASN A 71 -18.56 0.60 17.20
C ASN A 71 -17.15 0.57 17.80
N VAL A 72 -16.15 0.25 16.98
CA VAL A 72 -14.74 0.28 17.33
C VAL A 72 -14.05 1.38 16.53
N GLU A 73 -13.41 2.30 17.22
CA GLU A 73 -12.64 3.41 16.63
C GLU A 73 -11.17 3.27 17.06
N VAL A 74 -10.24 3.30 16.10
CA VAL A 74 -8.80 3.29 16.35
C VAL A 74 -8.22 4.63 15.89
N VAL A 75 -7.47 5.31 16.76
CA VAL A 75 -6.88 6.62 16.50
C VAL A 75 -5.40 6.65 16.90
N ILE A 76 -4.52 6.96 15.97
CA ILE A 76 -3.08 7.20 16.19
C ILE A 76 -2.85 8.69 16.26
N LYS A 77 -2.48 9.19 17.44
CA LYS A 77 -2.35 10.63 17.69
C LYS A 77 -1.06 11.21 17.14
N ASP A 78 -1.17 12.43 16.59
CA ASP A 78 -0.05 13.31 16.26
C ASP A 78 1.00 12.69 15.30
N ILE A 79 0.62 11.69 14.48
CA ILE A 79 1.55 10.96 13.58
C ILE A 79 1.67 11.58 12.19
N ASP A 80 0.69 12.40 11.77
CA ASP A 80 0.73 13.14 10.51
C ASP A 80 0.94 14.63 10.78
N ASP A 81 2.00 15.20 10.20
CA ASP A 81 2.34 16.62 10.32
C ASP A 81 1.72 17.50 9.22
N SER A 82 1.04 16.91 8.23
CA SER A 82 0.44 17.64 7.10
C SER A 82 -0.81 18.46 7.46
N GLY A 83 -1.29 18.31 8.69
CA GLY A 83 -2.43 18.97 9.31
C GLY A 83 -2.60 18.38 10.70
N SER A 84 -3.38 19.00 11.59
CA SER A 84 -3.66 18.45 12.93
C SER A 84 -4.56 17.21 12.89
N ASP A 85 -4.39 16.36 11.91
CA ASP A 85 -5.26 15.25 11.58
C ASP A 85 -4.56 13.98 12.09
N ASP A 86 -5.19 13.33 13.07
CA ASP A 86 -4.76 12.02 13.56
C ASP A 86 -4.97 10.98 12.44
N LEU A 87 -4.29 9.84 12.50
CA LEU A 87 -4.69 8.70 11.66
C LEU A 87 -5.79 7.93 12.38
N ASP A 88 -6.99 7.94 11.84
CA ASP A 88 -8.15 7.27 12.41
C ASP A 88 -8.83 6.33 11.42
N ASP A 89 -9.40 5.25 11.95
CA ASP A 89 -10.30 4.35 11.23
C ASP A 89 -11.35 3.80 12.21
N ASP A 90 -12.54 3.47 11.69
CA ASP A 90 -13.67 3.00 12.47
C ASP A 90 -14.43 1.89 11.74
N ASP A 91 -14.90 0.89 12.49
CA ASP A 91 -15.73 -0.18 11.97
C ASP A 91 -16.68 -0.72 13.06
N ASP A 92 -17.72 -1.43 12.62
CA ASP A 92 -18.80 -1.91 13.48
C ASP A 92 -18.73 -3.44 13.65
N ILE A 93 -18.98 -3.90 14.88
CA ILE A 93 -19.30 -5.30 15.16
C ILE A 93 -20.83 -5.42 15.29
N ASP A 94 -21.38 -6.51 14.76
CA ASP A 94 -22.78 -6.90 15.03
C ASP A 94 -23.00 -7.17 16.55
N ASP A 95 -24.20 -7.60 16.92
CA ASP A 95 -24.54 -7.89 18.31
C ASP A 95 -23.64 -8.98 18.93
N LEU A 96 -23.05 -8.70 20.09
CA LEU A 96 -22.25 -9.66 20.87
C LEU A 96 -23.06 -10.27 22.00
N GLU A 97 -23.34 -11.57 21.88
CA GLU A 97 -23.90 -12.38 22.96
C GLU A 97 -22.91 -12.47 24.15
N TYR A 98 -23.43 -12.72 25.35
CA TYR A 98 -22.58 -12.93 26.52
C TYR A 98 -21.55 -14.06 26.33
N ASN A 99 -20.29 -13.73 26.62
CA ASN A 99 -19.12 -14.60 26.51
C ASN A 99 -18.85 -15.08 25.07
N VAL A 100 -19.22 -14.26 24.09
CA VAL A 100 -18.84 -14.38 22.69
C VAL A 100 -17.86 -13.25 22.36
N ASP A 101 -16.83 -13.62 21.60
CA ASP A 101 -15.83 -12.76 20.99
C ASP A 101 -16.12 -12.54 19.50
N ASP A 102 -15.76 -11.36 19.00
CA ASP A 102 -15.60 -11.08 17.58
C ASP A 102 -14.41 -10.13 17.37
N SER A 103 -13.83 -10.12 16.17
CA SER A 103 -12.61 -9.34 15.88
C SER A 103 -12.72 -8.52 14.60
N ILE A 104 -12.06 -7.36 14.62
CA ILE A 104 -11.90 -6.46 13.47
C ILE A 104 -10.41 -6.20 13.26
N ASP A 105 -9.99 -6.16 12.00
CA ASP A 105 -8.64 -5.81 11.58
C ASP A 105 -8.64 -4.41 10.95
N PHE A 106 -7.80 -3.51 11.44
CA PHE A 106 -7.56 -2.18 10.86
C PHE A 106 -6.17 -2.11 10.23
N GLU A 107 -6.06 -1.64 8.99
CA GLU A 107 -4.78 -1.52 8.26
C GLU A 107 -4.37 -0.04 8.16
N PHE A 108 -3.21 0.31 8.71
CA PHE A 108 -2.65 1.68 8.67
C PHE A 108 -1.35 1.73 7.87
N GLU A 109 -1.10 2.82 7.15
CA GLU A 109 0.18 3.12 6.48
C GLU A 109 0.88 4.28 7.18
N ILE A 110 2.13 4.07 7.63
CA ILE A 110 2.93 5.10 8.29
C ILE A 110 3.33 6.16 7.27
N PRO A 111 3.07 7.46 7.52
CA PRO A 111 3.49 8.52 6.62
C PRO A 111 5.00 8.51 6.37
N LEU A 112 5.43 8.92 5.16
CA LEU A 112 6.86 9.06 4.87
C LEU A 112 7.49 10.25 5.63
N ALA A 113 6.66 11.26 5.93
CA ALA A 113 7.01 12.46 6.66
C ALA A 113 6.44 12.34 8.08
N VAL A 114 7.24 11.76 8.97
CA VAL A 114 6.86 11.40 10.36
C VAL A 114 8.11 11.49 11.23
N ASP A 115 8.00 11.81 12.52
CA ASP A 115 9.15 11.85 13.43
C ASP A 115 9.59 10.46 13.93
N ASP A 116 10.89 10.30 14.24
CA ASP A 116 11.50 9.10 14.86
C ASP A 116 11.18 9.05 16.36
N GLN A 117 9.96 8.63 16.69
CA GLN A 117 9.45 8.58 18.06
C GLN A 117 8.33 7.55 18.24
N SER A 118 7.82 7.48 19.47
CA SER A 118 6.69 6.65 19.83
C SER A 118 5.37 7.43 19.73
N TYR A 119 4.35 6.84 19.12
CA TYR A 119 3.02 7.43 18.96
C TYR A 119 1.97 6.67 19.77
N ASP A 120 1.06 7.40 20.40
CA ASP A 120 -0.04 6.80 21.17
C ASP A 120 -1.18 6.37 20.25
N ILE A 121 -1.59 5.11 20.37
CA ILE A 121 -2.76 4.55 19.71
C ILE A 121 -3.88 4.45 20.73
N TYR A 122 -5.05 4.98 20.41
CA TYR A 122 -6.26 4.88 21.22
C TYR A 122 -7.27 3.98 20.51
N VAL A 123 -7.75 2.95 21.21
CA VAL A 123 -8.84 2.10 20.73
C VAL A 123 -10.05 2.37 21.60
N THR A 124 -11.13 2.89 21.02
CA THR A 124 -12.38 3.16 21.71
C THR A 124 -13.44 2.18 21.24
N VAL A 125 -14.03 1.44 22.18
CA VAL A 125 -15.14 0.51 21.92
C VAL A 125 -16.39 1.06 22.59
N GLU A 126 -17.44 1.29 21.80
CA GLU A 126 -18.75 1.69 22.27
C GLU A 126 -19.82 0.65 21.94
N GLY A 127 -20.83 0.46 22.78
CA GLY A 127 -21.97 -0.41 22.49
C GLY A 127 -23.14 -0.19 23.45
N ASP A 128 -24.34 -0.66 23.10
CA ASP A 128 -25.57 -0.47 23.85
C ASP A 128 -26.09 -1.76 24.51
N ASP A 129 -26.55 -1.66 25.76
CA ASP A 129 -27.26 -2.74 26.46
C ASP A 129 -28.61 -3.06 25.80
N GLU A 130 -28.81 -4.26 25.26
CA GLU A 130 -30.08 -4.65 24.61
C GLU A 130 -31.30 -4.45 25.54
N ASN A 131 -31.14 -4.66 26.85
CA ASN A 131 -32.27 -4.64 27.78
C ASN A 131 -32.75 -3.24 28.14
N ASN A 132 -31.85 -2.24 28.13
CA ASN A 132 -32.16 -0.92 28.67
C ASN A 132 -31.62 0.26 27.84
N GLY A 133 -30.84 0.01 26.79
CA GLY A 133 -30.25 1.01 25.91
C GLY A 133 -29.19 1.89 26.58
N THR A 134 -28.54 1.41 27.65
CA THR A 134 -27.41 2.12 28.25
C THR A 134 -26.18 1.93 27.39
N ARG A 135 -25.58 3.04 26.95
CA ARG A 135 -24.31 3.02 26.22
C ARG A 135 -23.14 2.81 27.17
N TYR A 136 -22.25 1.88 26.80
CA TYR A 136 -20.96 1.67 27.42
C TYR A 136 -19.86 2.10 26.46
N THR A 137 -18.81 2.72 27.01
CA THR A 137 -17.62 3.16 26.26
C THR A 137 -16.40 2.74 27.08
N GLU A 138 -15.47 2.05 26.46
CA GLU A 138 -14.15 1.72 27.03
C GLU A 138 -13.07 2.20 26.06
N THR A 139 -12.00 2.79 26.60
CA THR A 139 -10.86 3.27 25.79
C THR A 139 -9.58 2.64 26.29
N PHE A 140 -8.84 2.04 25.37
CA PHE A 140 -7.54 1.43 25.57
C PHE A 140 -6.48 2.28 24.91
N ASN A 141 -5.27 2.30 25.49
CA ASN A 141 -4.15 3.04 24.95
C ASN A 141 -2.91 2.16 24.81
N PHE A 142 -2.29 2.24 23.65
CA PHE A 142 -1.08 1.52 23.27
C PHE A 142 -0.09 2.49 22.65
N THR A 143 1.10 1.99 22.32
CA THR A 143 2.15 2.80 21.73
C THR A 143 2.82 2.03 20.60
N VAL A 144 2.99 2.66 19.45
CA VAL A 144 3.80 2.14 18.33
C VAL A 144 5.08 2.96 18.21
N ASN A 145 6.22 2.31 17.96
CA ASN A 145 7.48 3.02 17.74
C ASN A 145 7.74 3.14 16.24
N VAL A 146 7.89 4.37 15.75
CA VAL A 146 8.39 4.60 14.41
C VAL A 146 9.91 4.73 14.50
N GLU A 147 10.64 3.81 13.88
CA GLU A 147 12.10 3.82 13.86
C GLU A 147 12.65 4.29 12.50
N LYS A 148 13.46 5.34 12.52
CA LYS A 148 14.18 5.78 11.32
C LYS A 148 15.63 5.30 11.29
N LYS A 149 16.05 4.79 10.13
CA LYS A 149 17.48 4.57 9.85
C LYS A 149 18.19 5.91 9.70
N ARG A 150 19.49 5.96 10.01
CA ARG A 150 20.27 7.19 9.90
C ARG A 150 20.33 7.72 8.46
N HIS A 151 20.72 6.86 7.53
CA HIS A 151 20.85 7.16 6.11
C HIS A 151 19.82 6.30 5.36
N LYS A 152 18.74 6.92 4.90
CA LYS A 152 17.70 6.20 4.15
C LYS A 152 16.92 7.14 3.25
N LEU A 153 17.03 6.90 1.95
CA LEU A 153 16.20 7.54 0.95
C LEU A 153 15.18 6.54 0.39
N MET A 154 14.03 7.06 -0.03
CA MET A 154 13.02 6.32 -0.77
C MET A 154 12.78 6.99 -2.12
N MET A 155 12.92 6.24 -3.20
CA MET A 155 12.66 6.70 -4.57
C MET A 155 11.31 6.17 -5.04
N LYS A 156 10.41 7.06 -5.47
CA LYS A 156 9.21 6.65 -6.19
C LYS A 156 9.56 6.31 -7.63
N GLU A 157 8.78 5.40 -8.20
CA GLU A 157 8.88 5.03 -9.61
C GLU A 157 8.99 6.27 -10.52
N PRO A 158 10.00 6.32 -11.42
CA PRO A 158 10.19 7.43 -12.33
C PRO A 158 8.98 7.65 -13.25
N VAL A 159 8.51 8.88 -13.34
CA VAL A 159 7.41 9.26 -14.23
C VAL A 159 7.99 9.77 -15.55
N VAL A 160 7.60 9.16 -16.66
CA VAL A 160 8.12 9.48 -17.99
C VAL A 160 7.03 10.13 -18.84
N ASN A 161 7.30 11.32 -19.40
CA ASN A 161 6.30 12.05 -20.18
C ASN A 161 5.87 11.30 -21.45
N TYR A 162 6.81 10.62 -22.13
CA TYR A 162 6.55 9.77 -23.28
C TYR A 162 7.37 8.48 -23.19
N GLU A 163 6.69 7.35 -22.95
CA GLU A 163 7.32 6.03 -22.92
C GLU A 163 7.62 5.46 -24.31
N THR A 164 6.88 5.90 -25.33
CA THR A 164 7.10 5.50 -26.73
C THR A 164 7.52 6.71 -27.57
N LEU A 165 8.71 6.63 -28.16
CA LEU A 165 9.35 7.67 -28.93
C LEU A 165 9.42 7.30 -30.42
N LYS A 166 9.07 8.27 -31.27
CA LYS A 166 9.04 8.11 -32.74
C LYS A 166 9.97 9.14 -33.38
N CYS A 167 9.47 9.93 -34.33
CA CYS A 167 10.24 10.92 -35.07
C CYS A 167 10.86 12.02 -34.19
N SER A 168 10.23 12.33 -33.06
CA SER A 168 10.84 13.12 -31.98
C SER A 168 11.25 12.17 -30.87
N ARG A 169 12.55 12.05 -30.62
CA ARG A 169 13.14 11.10 -29.66
C ARG A 169 13.65 11.78 -28.40
N THR A 170 12.98 12.84 -27.99
CA THR A 170 13.26 13.52 -26.74
C THR A 170 12.11 13.25 -25.78
N THR A 171 12.44 12.93 -24.54
CA THR A 171 11.47 12.75 -23.45
C THR A 171 12.02 13.37 -22.18
N GLU A 172 11.14 13.63 -21.23
CA GLU A 172 11.53 14.08 -19.90
C GLU A 172 11.11 13.02 -18.89
N VAL A 173 12.02 12.74 -17.96
CA VAL A 173 11.84 11.80 -16.86
C VAL A 173 11.85 12.60 -15.57
N SER A 174 10.78 12.50 -14.80
CA SER A 174 10.65 13.13 -13.49
C SER A 174 10.75 12.07 -12.39
N VAL A 175 11.64 12.30 -11.44
CA VAL A 175 11.94 11.42 -10.31
C VAL A 175 11.56 12.15 -9.04
N THR A 176 10.84 11.48 -8.13
CA THR A 176 10.57 12.01 -6.79
C THR A 176 11.31 11.16 -5.77
N LEU A 177 12.00 11.83 -4.84
CA LEU A 177 12.84 11.23 -3.82
C LEU A 177 12.46 11.83 -2.47
N TRP A 178 12.38 10.99 -1.44
CA TRP A 178 12.14 11.37 -0.04
C TRP A 178 13.33 10.96 0.81
N ASN A 179 13.69 11.81 1.76
CA ASN A 179 14.57 11.46 2.86
C ASN A 179 13.74 10.96 4.05
N ILE A 180 13.74 9.65 4.23
CA ILE A 180 13.02 9.00 5.35
C ILE A 180 13.98 8.63 6.47
N GLY A 181 15.22 9.14 6.43
CA GLY A 181 16.22 8.96 7.46
C GLY A 181 16.26 10.09 8.49
N THR A 182 17.20 10.02 9.41
CA THR A 182 17.42 11.05 10.46
C THR A 182 18.55 12.03 10.16
N SER A 183 19.25 11.87 9.02
CA SER A 183 20.36 12.75 8.61
C SER A 183 20.04 13.42 7.28
N ASP A 184 20.42 14.70 7.14
CA ASP A 184 20.45 15.39 5.85
C ASP A 184 21.40 14.67 4.89
N GLU A 185 21.06 14.64 3.61
CA GLU A 185 21.79 13.88 2.59
C GLU A 185 22.27 14.75 1.44
N ASP A 186 23.56 14.62 1.09
CA ASP A 186 24.12 15.11 -0.16
C ASP A 186 23.90 14.04 -1.25
N VAL A 187 22.96 14.27 -2.16
CA VAL A 187 22.52 13.25 -3.13
C VAL A 187 23.12 13.50 -4.52
N GLU A 188 23.77 12.50 -5.12
CA GLU A 188 24.06 12.45 -6.56
C GLU A 188 23.05 11.53 -7.26
N MET A 189 22.11 12.14 -7.98
CA MET A 189 21.14 11.41 -8.81
C MET A 189 21.65 11.28 -10.25
N THR A 190 21.63 10.07 -10.79
CA THR A 190 22.08 9.74 -12.15
C THR A 190 20.99 8.97 -12.90
N VAL A 191 20.57 9.48 -14.06
CA VAL A 191 19.75 8.73 -15.03
C VAL A 191 20.68 8.20 -16.11
N TYR A 192 20.73 6.88 -16.31
CA TYR A 192 21.69 6.28 -17.24
C TYR A 192 21.15 5.12 -18.06
N ASN A 193 21.76 4.93 -19.24
CA ASN A 193 21.63 3.75 -20.09
C ASN A 193 23.00 3.43 -20.72
N THR A 194 23.57 2.29 -20.36
CA THR A 194 24.92 1.91 -20.81
C THR A 194 24.99 1.53 -22.29
N GLU A 195 23.87 1.16 -22.92
CA GLU A 195 23.85 0.80 -24.34
C GLU A 195 23.87 2.03 -25.25
N LEU A 196 23.25 3.12 -24.81
CA LEU A 196 23.20 4.39 -25.52
C LEU A 196 24.29 5.38 -25.11
N ASP A 197 25.13 5.02 -24.13
CA ASP A 197 26.14 5.92 -23.53
C ASP A 197 25.53 7.21 -22.98
N ILE A 198 24.32 7.11 -22.42
CA ILE A 198 23.60 8.22 -21.78
C ILE A 198 23.85 8.16 -20.27
N SER A 199 24.25 9.30 -19.70
CA SER A 199 24.40 9.47 -18.25
C SER A 199 24.18 10.95 -17.89
N GLU A 200 22.97 11.27 -17.47
CA GLU A 200 22.60 12.59 -16.97
C GLU A 200 22.70 12.61 -15.45
N LYS A 201 23.29 13.66 -14.89
CA LYS A 201 23.54 13.78 -13.44
C LYS A 201 22.98 15.07 -12.85
N SER A 202 22.52 14.99 -11.61
CA SER A 202 22.13 16.13 -10.80
C SER A 202 22.57 15.90 -9.36
N SER A 203 23.17 16.91 -8.74
CA SER A 203 23.53 16.90 -7.32
C SER A 203 22.71 17.93 -6.56
N PHE A 204 22.27 17.59 -5.35
CA PHE A 204 21.49 18.46 -4.48
C PHE A 204 21.50 17.94 -3.05
N ASP A 205 21.20 18.84 -2.12
CA ASP A 205 21.03 18.52 -0.70
C ASP A 205 19.56 18.19 -0.45
N LEU A 206 19.28 17.22 0.40
CA LEU A 206 17.93 16.81 0.79
C LEU A 206 17.86 16.73 2.32
N ASP A 207 17.03 17.59 2.91
CA ASP A 207 16.94 17.74 4.35
C ASP A 207 16.25 16.51 4.99
N ALA A 208 16.54 16.25 6.25
CA ALA A 208 15.79 15.29 7.08
C ALA A 208 14.77 16.02 7.96
N GLY A 209 13.73 15.28 8.38
CA GLY A 209 12.69 15.81 9.24
C GLY A 209 11.36 15.10 9.10
N ASP A 210 10.33 15.83 9.47
CA ASP A 210 8.91 15.47 9.53
C ASP A 210 8.05 16.34 8.59
N ASP A 211 8.56 17.49 8.13
CA ASP A 211 7.91 18.32 7.09
C ASP A 211 8.09 17.72 5.68
N GLU A 212 6.98 17.36 5.03
CA GLU A 212 6.99 16.78 3.68
C GLU A 212 7.71 17.68 2.66
N ASP A 213 7.59 19.00 2.76
CA ASP A 213 8.18 19.92 1.78
C ASP A 213 9.71 19.99 1.88
N ASP A 214 10.27 19.73 3.06
CA ASP A 214 11.72 19.76 3.32
C ASP A 214 12.37 18.42 2.95
N ILE A 215 11.74 17.29 3.29
CA ILE A 215 12.30 15.96 3.04
C ILE A 215 12.11 15.43 1.63
N LYS A 216 11.30 16.11 0.80
CA LYS A 216 10.90 15.66 -0.53
C LYS A 216 11.48 16.54 -1.62
N THR A 217 11.94 15.91 -2.70
CA THR A 217 12.31 16.66 -3.90
C THR A 217 11.91 15.97 -5.19
N ARG A 218 11.70 16.78 -6.22
CA ARG A 218 11.47 16.33 -7.59
C ARG A 218 12.56 16.85 -8.51
N ARG A 219 13.10 15.95 -9.33
CA ARG A 219 14.11 16.26 -10.36
C ARG A 219 13.64 15.77 -11.72
N SER A 220 13.91 16.57 -12.74
CA SER A 220 13.53 16.27 -14.12
C SER A 220 14.78 16.21 -15.00
N PHE A 221 14.84 15.19 -15.85
CA PHE A 221 15.95 14.93 -16.76
C PHE A 221 15.42 14.85 -18.18
N VAL A 222 16.00 15.61 -19.10
CA VAL A 222 15.67 15.54 -20.52
C VAL A 222 16.59 14.54 -21.18
N LEU A 223 16.03 13.48 -21.74
CA LEU A 223 16.77 12.44 -22.45
C LEU A 223 16.63 12.65 -23.95
N ASP A 224 17.75 12.72 -24.66
CA ASP A 224 17.81 12.77 -26.13
C ASP A 224 18.24 11.42 -26.70
N LEU A 225 17.32 10.76 -27.41
CA LEU A 225 17.50 9.46 -28.04
C LEU A 225 17.47 9.59 -29.58
N ALA A 226 17.80 10.76 -30.15
CA ALA A 226 17.77 10.99 -31.60
C ALA A 226 18.44 9.86 -32.42
N ASP A 227 19.63 9.43 -31.98
CA ASP A 227 20.45 8.42 -32.66
C ASP A 227 20.15 6.96 -32.23
N ALA A 228 19.19 6.74 -31.32
CA ALA A 228 18.87 5.40 -30.83
C ALA A 228 18.22 4.53 -31.92
N ALA A 229 18.57 3.25 -32.00
CA ALA A 229 17.89 2.31 -32.89
C ALA A 229 16.47 2.02 -32.41
N ALA A 230 15.57 1.61 -33.30
CA ALA A 230 14.22 1.21 -32.90
C ALA A 230 14.24 -0.08 -32.07
N LYS A 231 13.95 0.04 -30.77
CA LYS A 231 13.74 -1.03 -29.80
C LYS A 231 13.35 -0.47 -28.43
N THR A 232 13.07 -1.36 -27.48
CA THR A 232 12.92 -1.00 -26.07
C THR A 232 14.27 -0.96 -25.37
N TYR A 233 14.50 0.13 -24.64
CA TYR A 233 15.66 0.38 -23.80
C TYR A 233 15.23 0.41 -22.34
N THR A 234 15.98 -0.26 -21.46
CA THR A 234 15.82 -0.14 -20.01
C THR A 234 16.80 0.91 -19.50
N PHE A 235 16.29 1.96 -18.88
CA PHE A 235 17.06 2.97 -18.18
C PHE A 235 17.03 2.69 -16.68
N TYR A 236 17.96 3.30 -15.98
CA TYR A 236 18.03 3.25 -14.52
C TYR A 236 18.19 4.67 -13.99
N VAL A 237 17.42 4.97 -12.94
CA VAL A 237 17.65 6.13 -12.08
C VAL A 237 18.35 5.62 -10.84
N LYS A 238 19.48 6.20 -10.50
CA LYS A 238 20.25 5.85 -9.31
C LYS A 238 20.44 7.09 -8.45
N ALA A 239 20.16 7.01 -7.17
CA ALA A 239 20.56 8.00 -6.17
C ALA A 239 21.70 7.41 -5.34
N GLU A 240 22.84 8.10 -5.27
CA GLU A 240 23.95 7.79 -4.36
C GLU A 240 24.01 8.86 -3.27
N TYR A 241 24.15 8.44 -2.00
CA TYR A 241 24.11 9.29 -0.81
C TYR A 241 25.02 8.69 0.29
N ASP A 242 25.12 9.34 1.46
CA ASP A 242 26.10 8.99 2.51
C ASP A 242 27.54 8.83 1.96
N ASP A 243 28.08 9.91 1.37
CA ASP A 243 29.41 9.93 0.72
C ASP A 243 29.61 8.84 -0.37
N GLY A 244 28.52 8.28 -0.90
CA GLY A 244 28.50 7.23 -1.92
C GLY A 244 28.57 5.80 -1.36
N ASP A 245 28.43 5.62 -0.05
CA ASP A 245 28.36 4.31 0.59
C ASP A 245 26.98 3.65 0.43
N GLU A 246 25.91 4.45 0.32
CA GLU A 246 24.54 3.99 0.11
C GLU A 246 23.99 4.36 -1.28
N ARG A 247 23.02 3.57 -1.75
CA ARG A 247 22.39 3.79 -3.06
C ARG A 247 20.99 3.21 -3.18
N GLU A 248 20.14 3.93 -3.90
CA GLU A 248 18.81 3.50 -4.34
C GLU A 248 18.76 3.45 -5.87
N THR A 249 18.08 2.49 -6.48
CA THR A 249 18.05 2.37 -7.95
C THR A 249 16.72 1.84 -8.47
N GLU A 250 16.08 2.62 -9.33
CA GLU A 250 14.81 2.28 -9.97
C GLU A 250 14.95 2.15 -11.50
N PRO A 251 14.49 1.04 -12.10
CA PRO A 251 14.46 0.88 -13.54
C PRO A 251 13.21 1.51 -14.17
N PHE A 252 13.33 1.96 -15.42
CA PHE A 252 12.17 2.28 -16.26
C PHE A 252 12.46 1.94 -17.73
N THR A 253 11.43 1.87 -18.58
CA THR A 253 11.61 1.49 -19.99
C THR A 253 11.15 2.56 -20.96
N LEU A 254 11.90 2.71 -22.05
CA LEU A 254 11.57 3.57 -23.19
C LEU A 254 11.55 2.76 -24.47
N LYS A 255 10.46 2.81 -25.23
CA LYS A 255 10.32 2.18 -26.54
C LYS A 255 10.62 3.20 -27.63
N VAL A 256 11.69 2.99 -28.38
CA VAL A 256 11.99 3.75 -29.60
C VAL A 256 11.43 2.98 -30.79
N GLU A 257 10.62 3.63 -31.61
CA GLU A 257 10.11 3.09 -32.87
C GLU A 257 10.78 3.80 -34.07
N ASP A 258 10.72 3.15 -35.22
CA ASP A 258 11.14 3.76 -36.47
C ASP A 258 10.22 4.93 -36.83
N CYS A 259 10.81 6.02 -37.32
CA CYS A 259 10.01 7.08 -37.92
C CYS A 259 9.54 6.58 -39.29
N PRO A 260 8.25 6.68 -39.64
CA PRO A 260 7.78 6.33 -40.98
C PRO A 260 8.60 7.14 -41.98
N THR A 261 9.44 6.45 -42.73
CA THR A 261 10.04 7.03 -43.91
C THR A 261 8.89 7.14 -44.89
N GLU A 262 8.52 8.36 -45.28
CA GLU A 262 7.61 8.53 -46.42
C GLU A 262 8.23 7.75 -47.57
N GLU A 263 7.66 6.60 -47.90
CA GLU A 263 7.92 5.98 -49.19
C GLU A 263 7.59 7.06 -50.21
N PRO A 264 8.52 7.40 -51.13
CA PRO A 264 8.19 8.36 -52.17
C PRO A 264 6.93 7.84 -52.84
N GLU A 265 5.83 8.60 -52.76
CA GLU A 265 4.62 8.31 -53.53
C GLU A 265 5.11 8.05 -54.97
N GLU A 266 5.06 6.80 -55.42
CA GLU A 266 5.10 6.52 -56.84
C GLU A 266 3.93 7.33 -57.40
N GLU A 267 4.23 8.33 -58.23
CA GLU A 267 3.21 9.10 -58.94
C GLU A 267 2.30 8.10 -59.67
N GLU A 268 1.15 7.76 -59.06
CA GLU A 268 0.13 6.98 -59.74
C GLU A 268 -0.36 7.83 -60.91
N VAL A 269 0.01 7.42 -62.12
CA VAL A 269 -0.52 7.97 -63.37
C VAL A 269 -2.04 7.79 -63.32
N THR A 270 -2.77 8.88 -63.08
CA THR A 270 -4.23 8.90 -63.06
C THR A 270 -4.79 8.40 -64.39
N ILE A 271 -5.24 7.15 -64.45
CA ILE A 271 -6.17 6.67 -65.48
C ILE A 271 -7.56 7.10 -65.03
N VAL A 272 -8.18 7.97 -65.82
CA VAL A 272 -9.56 8.44 -65.63
C VAL A 272 -10.50 7.27 -65.87
N GLU A 273 -10.95 6.61 -64.81
CA GLU A 273 -12.04 5.61 -64.85
C GLU A 273 -13.42 6.27 -64.72
N GLU A 274 -14.37 5.73 -65.49
CA GLU A 274 -15.78 6.13 -65.54
C GLU A 274 -16.52 5.90 -64.20
N PRO A 275 -17.55 6.72 -63.90
CA PRO A 275 -18.29 6.64 -62.65
C PRO A 275 -19.10 5.34 -62.59
N THR A 276 -18.68 4.42 -61.72
CA THR A 276 -19.48 3.25 -61.33
C THR A 276 -20.24 3.50 -60.03
N THR A 277 -21.48 3.03 -60.06
CA THR A 277 -22.56 3.19 -59.08
C THR A 277 -22.19 2.75 -57.66
N PRO A 278 -22.63 3.45 -56.60
CA PRO A 278 -22.34 3.09 -55.22
C PRO A 278 -22.97 1.74 -54.85
N VAL A 279 -22.12 0.79 -54.44
CA VAL A 279 -22.55 -0.46 -53.82
C VAL A 279 -22.62 -0.24 -52.31
N ILE A 280 -23.83 -0.37 -51.77
CA ILE A 280 -24.13 -0.32 -50.34
C ILE A 280 -23.57 -1.58 -49.70
N THR A 281 -22.49 -1.44 -48.92
CA THR A 281 -21.93 -2.49 -48.10
C THR A 281 -22.65 -2.57 -46.76
N THR A 282 -23.32 -3.70 -46.53
CA THR A 282 -23.95 -4.08 -45.27
C THR A 282 -22.87 -4.21 -44.18
N PRO A 283 -23.04 -3.61 -42.99
CA PRO A 283 -22.05 -3.71 -41.92
C PRO A 283 -21.92 -5.16 -41.45
N ALA A 284 -20.66 -5.61 -41.31
CA ALA A 284 -20.33 -6.90 -40.74
C ALA A 284 -20.72 -6.90 -39.26
N VAL A 285 -21.57 -7.86 -38.88
CA VAL A 285 -21.93 -8.14 -37.49
C VAL A 285 -20.69 -8.68 -36.80
N VAL A 286 -20.19 -7.94 -35.81
CA VAL A 286 -19.11 -8.33 -34.93
C VAL A 286 -19.70 -9.27 -33.89
N GLU A 287 -19.30 -10.54 -33.90
CA GLU A 287 -19.60 -11.47 -32.81
C GLU A 287 -18.71 -11.11 -31.62
N GLU A 288 -19.34 -10.68 -30.52
CA GLU A 288 -18.65 -10.47 -29.25
C GLU A 288 -18.47 -11.82 -28.56
N GLU A 289 -17.22 -12.23 -28.34
CA GLU A 289 -16.89 -13.42 -27.56
C GLU A 289 -17.34 -13.22 -26.11
N THR A 290 -18.03 -14.21 -25.55
CA THR A 290 -18.56 -14.10 -24.19
C THR A 290 -17.46 -14.39 -23.17
N PHE A 291 -17.44 -13.62 -22.08
CA PHE A 291 -16.47 -13.74 -20.98
C PHE A 291 -16.27 -15.18 -20.45
N MET A 292 -17.31 -16.02 -20.55
CA MET A 292 -17.26 -17.43 -20.15
C MET A 292 -16.39 -18.30 -21.05
N ASP A 293 -16.25 -17.96 -22.34
CA ASP A 293 -15.42 -18.71 -23.29
C ASP A 293 -13.92 -18.46 -23.06
N GLN A 294 -13.56 -17.26 -22.60
CA GLN A 294 -12.17 -16.89 -22.34
C GLN A 294 -11.66 -17.37 -20.98
N TYR A 295 -12.49 -17.34 -19.93
CA TYR A 295 -12.02 -17.53 -18.54
C TYR A 295 -12.63 -18.74 -17.81
N GLY A 296 -13.62 -19.42 -18.39
CA GLY A 296 -14.34 -20.50 -17.70
C GLY A 296 -13.46 -21.64 -17.19
N ALA A 297 -12.43 -22.03 -17.96
CA ALA A 297 -11.51 -23.09 -17.57
C ALA A 297 -10.58 -22.68 -16.40
N ALA A 298 -10.14 -21.42 -16.37
CA ALA A 298 -9.26 -20.91 -15.31
C ALA A 298 -10.00 -20.83 -13.97
N LEU A 299 -11.26 -20.38 -13.99
CA LEU A 299 -12.11 -20.25 -12.80
C LEU A 299 -12.39 -21.62 -12.15
N LEU A 300 -12.66 -22.67 -12.95
CA LEU A 300 -12.84 -24.03 -12.44
C LEU A 300 -11.57 -24.63 -11.82
N LEU A 301 -10.39 -24.33 -12.38
CA LEU A 301 -9.12 -24.78 -11.81
C LEU A 301 -8.81 -24.06 -10.48
N GLY A 302 -9.10 -22.77 -10.38
CA GLY A 302 -8.97 -22.00 -9.14
C GLY A 302 -9.84 -22.57 -8.01
N LEU A 303 -11.12 -22.86 -8.30
CA LEU A 303 -12.03 -23.46 -7.32
C LEU A 303 -11.57 -24.86 -6.87
N ALA A 304 -11.09 -25.69 -7.81
CA ALA A 304 -10.57 -27.02 -7.47
C ALA A 304 -9.33 -26.94 -6.55
N TYR A 305 -8.46 -25.96 -6.78
CA TYR A 305 -7.28 -25.74 -5.95
C TYR A 305 -7.65 -25.30 -4.52
N LEU A 306 -8.63 -24.39 -4.37
CA LEU A 306 -9.15 -23.95 -3.08
C LEU A 306 -9.69 -25.12 -2.24
N VAL A 307 -10.43 -26.04 -2.86
CA VAL A 307 -10.94 -27.24 -2.18
C VAL A 307 -9.81 -28.12 -1.64
N VAL A 308 -8.69 -28.26 -2.38
CA VAL A 308 -7.53 -29.04 -1.92
C VAL A 308 -6.87 -28.39 -0.71
N ILE A 309 -6.75 -27.06 -0.70
CA ILE A 309 -6.22 -26.31 0.45
C ILE A 309 -7.10 -26.53 1.68
N ILE A 310 -8.41 -26.34 1.55
CA ILE A 310 -9.37 -26.49 2.65
C ILE A 310 -9.30 -27.92 3.23
N VAL A 311 -9.29 -28.95 2.38
CA VAL A 311 -9.15 -30.35 2.83
C VAL A 311 -7.80 -30.58 3.54
N GLY A 312 -6.72 -29.98 3.04
CA GLY A 312 -5.40 -30.03 3.66
C GLY A 312 -5.40 -29.43 5.08
N VAL A 313 -5.95 -28.23 5.24
CA VAL A 313 -6.06 -27.53 6.53
C VAL A 313 -6.89 -28.35 7.52
N VAL A 314 -8.06 -28.86 7.10
CA VAL A 314 -8.92 -29.70 7.96
C VAL A 314 -8.20 -30.98 8.41
N LEU A 315 -7.41 -31.60 7.54
CA LEU A 315 -6.61 -32.79 7.89
C LEU A 315 -5.51 -32.46 8.90
N VAL A 316 -4.82 -31.33 8.74
CA VAL A 316 -3.79 -30.87 9.69
C VAL A 316 -4.41 -30.59 11.07
N ILE A 317 -5.55 -29.89 11.12
CA ILE A 317 -6.29 -29.62 12.36
C ILE A 317 -6.69 -30.94 13.04
N ARG A 318 -7.21 -31.91 12.28
CA ARG A 318 -7.58 -33.23 12.84
C ARG A 318 -6.39 -34.06 13.32
N LEU A 319 -5.23 -33.94 12.69
CA LEU A 319 -4.01 -34.63 13.12
C LEU A 319 -3.42 -34.01 14.39
N LYS A 320 -3.53 -32.69 14.56
CA LYS A 320 -3.04 -31.97 15.76
C LYS A 320 -3.91 -32.21 17.01
N LYS A 321 -5.18 -32.59 16.83
CA LYS A 321 -6.15 -32.84 17.92
C LYS A 321 -6.15 -34.30 18.43
N ARG A 322 -5.23 -35.15 17.96
CA ARG A 322 -5.10 -36.57 18.33
C ARG A 322 -3.78 -36.84 19.04
#